data_AF-A0A9D2NW64-F1
#
_entry.id   AF-A0A9D2NW64-F1
#
_cell.length_a   1.000
_cell.length_b   1.000
_cell.length_c   1.000
_cell.angle_alpha   90.00
_cell.angle_beta   90.00
_cell.angle_gamma   90.00
#
_symmetry.space_group_name_H-M   'P 1'
#
loop_
_entity.id
_entity.type
_entity.pdbx_description
1 polymer ?
#
loop_
_entity_poly.entity_id
_entity_poly.type
_entity_poly.pdbx_seq_one_letter_code
_entity_poly.pdbx_strand_id
1 'polypeptide(L)'
;MPGYILHLTAARMYLDQLPPDDPLRCDPKQQNDFFAGNLIPDSVRDKSQSHFRDPAYIDRMIEWPHPDRFLEKYRDLTGNAGCRGYWFHLYIDRKFFRDYIPTVAEFLDENGADTDRRDKTAYVLLKKSGEKVEVSQYLSEEYYYGDYTRLNTWLLKRYRLPDELEPVEDPGIEEVDYRALEKVLEELRGYRGVPEEAAEHLKVFDREDLLRFLESAARAAHYEWTRKTAGVTAHT
;
A
#
# COMPACT_ATOMS: atom_id res chain seq x y z
N MET A 1 -7.92 9.31 0.70
CA MET A 1 -8.52 7.98 0.54
C MET A 1 -7.42 6.95 0.74
N PRO A 2 -7.58 6.00 1.68
CA PRO A 2 -6.62 4.93 1.88
C PRO A 2 -6.63 3.95 0.69
N GLY A 3 -5.45 3.50 0.28
CA GLY A 3 -5.26 2.61 -0.88
C GLY A 3 -5.56 1.14 -0.57
N TYR A 4 -6.48 0.85 0.35
CA TYR A 4 -6.67 -0.49 0.95
C TYR A 4 -6.76 -1.62 -0.09
N ILE A 5 -7.52 -1.41 -1.17
CA ILE A 5 -7.72 -2.45 -2.20
C ILE A 5 -6.44 -2.68 -3.02
N LEU A 6 -5.61 -1.67 -3.25
CA LEU A 6 -4.28 -1.87 -3.86
C LEU A 6 -3.36 -2.65 -2.91
N HIS A 7 -3.38 -2.36 -1.62
CA HIS A 7 -2.61 -3.12 -0.63
C HIS A 7 -3.06 -4.58 -0.58
N LEU A 8 -4.36 -4.84 -0.48
CA LEU A 8 -4.91 -6.21 -0.52
C LEU A 8 -4.57 -6.92 -1.83
N THR A 9 -4.58 -6.21 -2.96
CA THR A 9 -4.15 -6.75 -4.25
C THR A 9 -2.69 -7.18 -4.19
N ALA A 10 -1.80 -6.31 -3.72
CA ALA A 10 -0.38 -6.62 -3.58
C ALA A 10 -0.15 -7.78 -2.58
N ALA A 11 -0.92 -7.81 -1.49
CA ALA A 11 -0.87 -8.87 -0.48
C ALA A 11 -1.31 -10.21 -1.07
N ARG A 12 -2.36 -10.24 -1.88
CA ARG A 12 -2.78 -11.44 -2.61
C ARG A 12 -1.71 -11.91 -3.58
N MET A 13 -1.13 -11.00 -4.37
CA MET A 13 -0.01 -11.32 -5.25
C MET A 13 1.22 -11.85 -4.50
N TYR A 14 1.47 -11.36 -3.29
CA TYR A 14 2.53 -11.86 -2.41
C TYR A 14 2.28 -13.31 -2.01
N LEU A 15 1.09 -13.61 -1.47
CA LEU A 15 0.72 -14.96 -1.04
C LEU A 15 0.78 -15.98 -2.20
N ASP A 16 0.31 -15.60 -3.39
CA ASP A 16 0.28 -16.47 -4.57
C ASP A 16 1.69 -16.86 -5.06
N GLN A 17 2.71 -16.07 -4.71
CA GLN A 17 4.10 -16.29 -5.10
C GLN A 17 4.91 -17.10 -4.07
N LEU A 18 4.40 -17.29 -2.85
CA LEU A 18 5.09 -18.07 -1.83
C LEU A 18 5.15 -19.56 -2.20
N PRO A 19 6.12 -20.34 -1.68
CA PRO A 19 6.11 -21.79 -1.81
C PRO A 19 4.75 -22.39 -1.39
N PRO A 20 4.23 -23.44 -2.09
CA PRO A 20 2.94 -24.05 -1.76
C PRO A 20 2.80 -24.54 -0.31
N ASP A 21 3.92 -24.88 0.32
CA ASP A 21 4.05 -25.35 1.69
C ASP A 21 4.38 -24.23 2.70
N ASP A 22 4.56 -22.98 2.26
CA ASP A 22 4.72 -21.83 3.16
C ASP A 22 3.44 -21.68 4.01
N PRO A 23 3.55 -21.69 5.36
CA PRO A 23 2.40 -21.58 6.24
C PRO A 23 1.52 -20.37 5.93
N LEU A 24 2.11 -19.23 5.55
CA LEU A 24 1.37 -18.04 5.20
C LEU A 24 0.50 -18.23 3.94
N ARG A 25 0.87 -19.15 3.05
CA ARG A 25 0.11 -19.48 1.84
C ARG A 25 -0.95 -20.55 2.08
N CYS A 26 -0.72 -21.53 2.96
CA CYS A 26 -1.62 -22.68 3.09
C CYS A 26 -2.53 -22.64 4.33
N ASP A 27 -2.21 -21.84 5.35
CA ASP A 27 -3.00 -21.68 6.57
C ASP A 27 -3.95 -20.47 6.45
N PRO A 28 -5.29 -20.68 6.41
CA PRO A 28 -6.27 -19.60 6.32
C PRO A 28 -6.18 -18.59 7.46
N LYS A 29 -5.82 -19.03 8.68
CA LYS A 29 -5.69 -18.12 9.81
C LYS A 29 -4.51 -17.17 9.60
N GLN A 30 -3.37 -17.69 9.12
CA GLN A 30 -2.21 -16.85 8.84
C GLN A 30 -2.47 -15.89 7.68
N GLN A 31 -3.20 -16.32 6.65
CA GLN A 31 -3.66 -15.41 5.59
C GLN A 31 -4.52 -14.28 6.16
N ASN A 32 -5.49 -14.60 7.03
CA ASN A 32 -6.35 -13.62 7.68
C ASN A 32 -5.55 -12.59 8.49
N ASP A 33 -4.66 -13.09 9.37
CA ASP A 33 -3.79 -12.25 10.19
C ASP A 33 -2.89 -11.35 9.32
N PHE A 34 -2.35 -11.88 8.22
CA PHE A 34 -1.55 -11.12 7.26
C PHE A 34 -2.33 -10.01 6.56
N PHE A 35 -3.54 -10.29 6.07
CA PHE A 35 -4.39 -9.26 5.46
C PHE A 35 -4.78 -8.18 6.48
N ALA A 36 -5.10 -8.56 7.72
CA ALA A 36 -5.40 -7.61 8.78
C ALA A 36 -4.21 -6.68 9.08
N GLY A 37 -3.03 -7.28 9.28
CA GLY A 37 -1.79 -6.53 9.45
C GLY A 37 -1.45 -5.64 8.26
N ASN A 38 -1.82 -6.04 7.04
CA ASN A 38 -1.59 -5.25 5.83
C ASN A 38 -2.53 -4.04 5.69
N LEU A 39 -3.67 -4.04 6.38
CA LEU A 39 -4.65 -2.95 6.35
C LEU A 39 -4.48 -1.97 7.50
N ILE A 40 -4.07 -2.46 8.68
CA ILE A 40 -4.07 -1.66 9.90
C ILE A 40 -3.19 -0.39 9.89
N PRO A 41 -2.07 -0.27 9.13
CA PRO A 41 -1.27 0.95 9.15
C PRO A 41 -2.03 2.19 8.70
N ASP A 42 -3.06 2.00 7.87
CA ASP A 42 -3.91 3.06 7.32
C ASP A 42 -5.12 3.39 8.19
N SER A 43 -5.33 2.69 9.31
CA SER A 43 -6.46 2.92 10.22
C SER A 43 -6.36 4.22 11.03
N VAL A 44 -5.16 4.82 11.10
CA VAL A 44 -4.88 6.02 11.89
C VAL A 44 -5.01 7.29 11.05
N ARG A 45 -5.38 8.40 11.72
CA ARG A 45 -5.46 9.72 11.05
C ARG A 45 -4.07 10.30 10.77
N ASP A 46 -3.17 10.21 11.74
CA ASP A 46 -1.79 10.65 11.59
C ASP A 46 -0.92 9.44 11.19
N LYS A 47 -0.59 9.40 9.90
CA LYS A 47 0.21 8.33 9.31
C LYS A 47 1.70 8.45 9.59
N SER A 48 2.18 9.55 10.17
CA SER A 48 3.63 9.77 10.38
C SER A 48 4.27 8.63 11.17
N GLN A 49 3.63 8.23 12.27
CA GLN A 49 4.09 7.15 13.14
C GLN A 49 3.82 5.77 12.54
N SER A 50 2.58 5.48 12.11
CA SER A 50 2.25 4.16 11.58
C SER A 50 3.03 3.82 10.31
N HIS A 51 3.42 4.82 9.53
CA HIS A 51 4.24 4.62 8.32
C HIS A 51 5.74 4.82 8.57
N PHE A 52 6.18 5.07 9.81
CA PHE A 52 7.60 5.28 10.13
C PHE A 52 8.24 6.36 9.24
N ARG A 53 7.49 7.41 8.90
CA ARG A 53 7.95 8.49 8.04
C ARG A 53 9.05 9.28 8.73
N ASP A 54 9.95 9.84 7.93
CA ASP A 54 11.01 10.68 8.46
C ASP A 54 10.53 12.15 8.53
N PRO A 55 10.50 12.76 9.74
CA PRO A 55 10.06 14.14 9.90
C PRO A 55 10.83 15.15 9.04
N ALA A 56 12.06 14.83 8.63
CA ALA A 56 12.86 15.69 7.76
C ALA A 56 12.27 15.87 6.34
N TYR A 57 11.25 15.08 5.98
CA TYR A 57 10.62 15.09 4.66
C TYR A 57 9.14 15.50 4.69
N ILE A 58 8.63 16.01 5.81
CA ILE A 58 7.21 16.37 5.99
C ILE A 58 6.69 17.42 4.98
N ASP A 59 7.60 18.22 4.41
CA ASP A 59 7.31 19.26 3.43
C ASP A 59 7.49 18.79 1.97
N ARG A 60 7.78 17.50 1.76
CA ARG A 60 7.88 16.92 0.42
C ARG A 60 6.52 16.59 -0.16
N MET A 61 6.40 16.71 -1.48
CA MET A 61 5.19 16.37 -2.21
C MET A 61 4.86 14.87 -2.06
N ILE A 62 5.90 14.03 -2.07
CA ILE A 62 5.79 12.61 -1.82
C ILE A 62 6.58 12.28 -0.55
N GLU A 63 5.90 11.67 0.42
CA GLU A 63 6.50 11.04 1.58
C GLU A 63 6.25 9.54 1.51
N TRP A 64 7.26 8.73 1.87
CA TRP A 64 7.13 7.28 1.87
C TRP A 64 7.65 6.67 3.17
N PRO A 65 7.17 5.48 3.54
CA PRO A 65 7.55 4.82 4.78
C PRO A 65 8.99 4.29 4.79
N HIS A 66 9.47 3.97 5.99
CA HIS A 66 10.75 3.29 6.23
C HIS A 66 10.53 1.91 6.87
N PRO A 67 10.29 0.84 6.08
CA PRO A 67 10.04 -0.52 6.59
C PRO A 67 11.18 -1.08 7.44
N ASP A 68 12.40 -0.59 7.23
CA ASP A 68 13.58 -1.01 8.00
C ASP A 68 13.47 -0.58 9.47
N ARG A 69 12.93 0.62 9.74
CA ARG A 69 12.69 1.10 11.12
C ARG A 69 11.65 0.25 11.84
N PHE A 70 10.60 -0.19 11.12
CA PHE A 70 9.61 -1.11 11.64
C PHE A 70 10.24 -2.46 12.02
N LEU A 71 11.05 -3.06 11.13
CA LEU A 71 11.73 -4.33 11.41
C LEU A 71 12.73 -4.23 12.56
N GLU A 72 13.42 -3.10 12.70
CA GLU A 72 14.32 -2.86 13.82
C GLU A 72 13.55 -2.83 15.15
N LYS A 73 12.40 -2.15 15.18
CA LYS A 73 11.56 -2.03 16.39
C LYS A 73 10.86 -3.34 16.76
N TYR A 74 10.32 -4.06 15.78
CA TYR A 74 9.49 -5.26 15.98
C TYR A 74 10.16 -6.56 15.53
N ARG A 75 11.49 -6.63 15.64
CA ARG A 75 12.28 -7.80 15.24
C ARG A 75 11.74 -9.10 15.86
N ASP A 76 11.36 -9.05 17.13
CA ASP A 76 10.91 -10.21 17.89
C ASP A 76 9.50 -10.68 17.47
N LEU A 77 8.74 -9.84 16.75
CA LEU A 77 7.41 -10.17 16.23
C LEU A 77 7.45 -10.72 14.80
N THR A 78 8.62 -10.93 14.20
CA THR A 78 8.75 -11.36 12.80
C THR A 78 8.23 -12.78 12.53
N GLY A 79 7.95 -13.58 13.56
CA GLY A 79 7.23 -14.85 13.42
C GLY A 79 5.71 -14.68 13.24
N ASN A 80 5.14 -13.49 13.53
CA ASN A 80 3.70 -13.24 13.45
C ASN A 80 3.27 -12.80 12.04
N ALA A 81 2.22 -13.42 11.50
CA ALA A 81 1.71 -13.13 10.16
C ALA A 81 1.19 -11.68 10.01
N GLY A 82 0.54 -11.14 11.03
CA GLY A 82 0.11 -9.74 11.07
C GLY A 82 1.27 -8.75 11.06
N CYS A 83 2.35 -9.03 11.80
CA CYS A 83 3.58 -8.24 11.74
C CYS A 83 4.20 -8.24 10.32
N ARG A 84 4.23 -9.42 9.65
CA ARG A 84 4.66 -9.53 8.25
C ARG A 84 3.75 -8.74 7.30
N GLY A 85 2.44 -8.75 7.53
CA GLY A 85 1.45 -7.97 6.79
C GLY A 85 1.68 -6.47 6.91
N TYR A 86 1.95 -5.99 8.12
CA TYR A 86 2.27 -4.59 8.41
C TYR A 86 3.54 -4.17 7.69
N TRP A 87 4.62 -4.93 7.85
CA TRP A 87 5.86 -4.64 7.13
C TRP A 87 5.65 -4.62 5.61
N PHE A 88 4.87 -5.57 5.09
CA PHE A 88 4.58 -5.67 3.67
C PHE A 88 3.80 -4.44 3.17
N HIS A 89 2.86 -3.91 3.96
CA HIS A 89 2.19 -2.64 3.67
C HIS A 89 3.21 -1.51 3.46
N LEU A 90 4.08 -1.31 4.46
CA LEU A 90 5.11 -0.27 4.40
C LEU A 90 6.03 -0.48 3.19
N TYR A 91 6.39 -1.72 2.90
CA TYR A 91 7.24 -2.03 1.77
C TYR A 91 6.58 -1.63 0.45
N ILE A 92 5.31 -1.98 0.25
CA ILE A 92 4.56 -1.61 -0.96
C ILE A 92 4.43 -0.10 -1.08
N ASP A 93 4.08 0.61 -0.01
CA ASP A 93 4.00 2.07 -0.02
C ASP A 93 5.35 2.71 -0.37
N ARG A 94 6.45 2.21 0.23
CA ARG A 94 7.80 2.68 -0.10
C ARG A 94 8.08 2.54 -1.58
N LYS A 95 7.82 1.37 -2.16
CA LYS A 95 8.06 1.12 -3.59
C LYS A 95 7.12 1.94 -4.46
N PHE A 96 5.85 2.05 -4.08
CA PHE A 96 4.85 2.74 -4.87
C PHE A 96 5.18 4.23 -4.98
N PHE A 97 5.42 4.90 -3.86
CA PHE A 97 5.73 6.32 -3.83
C PHE A 97 7.11 6.65 -4.38
N ARG A 98 8.13 5.85 -4.06
CA ARG A 98 9.52 6.11 -4.49
C ARG A 98 9.79 5.69 -5.93
N ASP A 99 9.22 4.57 -6.38
CA ASP A 99 9.60 3.94 -7.65
C ASP A 99 8.49 4.03 -8.71
N TYR A 100 7.20 3.96 -8.34
CA TYR A 100 6.10 3.95 -9.32
C TYR A 100 5.52 5.33 -9.60
N ILE A 101 5.24 6.16 -8.59
CA ILE A 101 4.68 7.50 -8.82
C ILE A 101 5.54 8.34 -9.78
N PRO A 102 6.89 8.35 -9.67
CA PRO A 102 7.73 9.07 -10.62
C PRO A 102 7.64 8.57 -12.06
N THR A 103 7.14 7.34 -12.31
CA THR A 103 6.96 6.83 -13.68
C THR A 103 5.63 7.27 -14.30
N VAL A 104 4.66 7.71 -13.49
CA VAL A 104 3.32 8.12 -13.97
C VAL A 104 3.06 9.63 -13.86
N ALA A 105 3.79 10.32 -12.99
CA ALA A 105 3.60 11.74 -12.72
C ALA A 105 4.94 12.46 -12.51
N GLU A 106 4.97 13.75 -12.89
CA GLU A 106 6.05 14.70 -12.58
C GLU A 106 5.46 15.93 -11.91
N PHE A 107 6.06 16.39 -10.81
CA PHE A 107 5.54 17.46 -9.98
C PHE A 107 6.26 18.76 -10.32
N LEU A 108 5.51 19.78 -10.70
CA LEU A 108 6.05 21.00 -11.28
C LEU A 108 5.68 22.22 -10.43
N ASP A 109 6.59 23.17 -10.34
CA ASP A 109 6.34 24.48 -9.75
C ASP A 109 5.54 25.40 -10.68
N GLU A 110 5.29 26.63 -10.25
CA GLU A 110 4.56 27.65 -11.03
C GLU A 110 5.23 28.01 -12.36
N ASN A 111 6.54 27.80 -12.47
CA ASN A 111 7.33 28.06 -13.68
C ASN A 111 7.46 26.82 -14.58
N GLY A 112 6.92 25.68 -14.15
CA GLY A 112 7.01 24.41 -14.85
C GLY A 112 8.33 23.67 -14.64
N ALA A 113 9.10 24.00 -13.60
CA ALA A 113 10.30 23.26 -13.23
C ALA A 113 9.96 22.12 -12.24
N ASP A 114 10.70 20.99 -12.33
CA ASP A 114 10.56 19.86 -11.42
C ASP A 114 10.80 20.29 -9.97
N THR A 115 9.91 19.84 -9.08
CA THR A 115 9.96 20.15 -7.65
C THR A 115 9.40 19.01 -6.82
N ASP A 116 10.08 18.71 -5.74
CA ASP A 116 9.62 17.76 -4.73
C ASP A 116 9.02 18.45 -3.50
N ARG A 117 8.86 19.78 -3.53
CA ARG A 117 8.39 20.60 -2.41
C ARG A 117 6.88 20.80 -2.49
N ARG A 118 6.13 20.30 -1.50
CA ARG A 118 4.66 20.36 -1.47
C ARG A 118 4.13 21.79 -1.58
N ASP A 119 4.78 22.73 -0.90
CA ASP A 119 4.40 24.15 -0.89
C ASP A 119 4.69 24.87 -2.22
N LYS A 120 5.52 24.28 -3.08
CA LYS A 120 5.87 24.85 -4.39
C LYS A 120 5.21 24.12 -5.56
N THR A 121 4.73 22.90 -5.38
CA THR A 121 4.06 22.15 -6.43
C THR A 121 2.76 22.85 -6.83
N ALA A 122 2.71 23.37 -8.04
CA ALA A 122 1.54 24.00 -8.63
C ALA A 122 0.82 23.06 -9.61
N TYR A 123 1.60 22.31 -10.39
CA TYR A 123 1.08 21.45 -11.45
C TYR A 123 1.63 20.03 -11.36
N VAL A 124 0.93 19.10 -12.01
CA VAL A 124 1.36 17.73 -12.21
C VAL A 124 1.25 17.40 -13.68
N LEU A 125 2.35 16.95 -14.28
CA LEU A 125 2.38 16.40 -15.64
C LEU A 125 2.10 14.90 -15.58
N LEU A 126 1.00 14.47 -16.19
CA LEU A 126 0.61 13.07 -16.29
C LEU A 126 1.34 12.43 -17.47
N LYS A 127 2.21 11.47 -17.18
CA LYS A 127 3.05 10.84 -18.21
C LYS A 127 2.25 10.00 -19.19
N LYS A 128 1.11 9.47 -18.76
CA LYS A 128 0.20 8.67 -19.59
C LYS A 128 -0.43 9.48 -20.73
N SER A 129 -0.93 10.68 -20.43
CA SER A 129 -1.67 11.53 -21.39
C SER A 129 -0.85 12.70 -21.94
N GLY A 130 0.26 13.05 -21.29
CA GLY A 130 0.99 14.31 -21.53
C GLY A 130 0.25 15.54 -21.00
N GLU A 131 -0.85 15.34 -20.26
CA GLU A 131 -1.68 16.41 -19.73
C GLU A 131 -1.04 17.04 -18.50
N LYS A 132 -1.05 18.38 -18.43
CA LYS A 132 -0.61 19.14 -17.26
C LYS A 132 -1.84 19.66 -16.52
N VAL A 133 -2.01 19.26 -15.27
CA VAL A 133 -3.16 19.62 -14.41
C VAL A 133 -2.70 20.33 -13.15
N GLU A 134 -3.58 21.12 -12.52
CA GLU A 134 -3.28 21.69 -11.20
C GLU A 134 -3.14 20.60 -10.14
N VAL A 135 -2.28 20.81 -9.14
CA VAL A 135 -2.06 19.83 -8.06
C VAL A 135 -3.34 19.50 -7.29
N SER A 136 -4.22 20.48 -7.10
CA SER A 136 -5.53 20.31 -6.46
C SER A 136 -6.44 19.38 -7.28
N GLN A 137 -6.42 19.53 -8.60
CA GLN A 137 -7.17 18.70 -9.52
C GLN A 137 -6.56 17.29 -9.63
N TYR A 138 -5.23 17.18 -9.65
CA TYR A 138 -4.54 15.89 -9.59
C TYR A 138 -4.97 15.09 -8.36
N LEU A 139 -5.00 15.71 -7.17
CA LEU A 139 -5.39 15.09 -5.90
C LEU A 139 -6.92 15.01 -5.70
N SER A 140 -7.71 14.86 -6.77
CA SER A 140 -9.17 14.79 -6.71
C SER A 140 -9.71 13.41 -7.14
N GLU A 141 -11.02 13.22 -7.01
CA GLU A 141 -11.76 12.07 -7.55
C GLU A 141 -11.81 12.05 -9.09
N GLU A 142 -11.43 13.15 -9.75
CA GLU A 142 -11.30 13.16 -11.20
C GLU A 142 -10.03 12.38 -11.63
N TYR A 143 -8.91 12.57 -10.92
CA TYR A 143 -7.59 12.02 -11.27
C TYR A 143 -7.10 10.99 -10.25
N TYR A 144 -6.09 11.34 -9.44
CA TYR A 144 -5.32 10.38 -8.64
C TYR A 144 -6.19 9.55 -7.72
N TYR A 145 -7.01 10.17 -6.86
CA TYR A 145 -7.91 9.42 -5.99
C TYR A 145 -9.06 8.76 -6.76
N GLY A 146 -9.47 9.36 -7.88
CA GLY A 146 -10.44 8.76 -8.79
C GLY A 146 -10.00 7.40 -9.32
N ASP A 147 -8.73 7.26 -9.69
CA ASP A 147 -8.20 6.02 -10.24
C ASP A 147 -8.19 4.88 -9.22
N TYR A 148 -7.93 5.16 -7.94
CA TYR A 148 -8.13 4.17 -6.87
C TYR A 148 -9.59 3.68 -6.87
N THR A 149 -10.55 4.61 -6.83
CA THR A 149 -11.98 4.25 -6.81
C THR A 149 -12.39 3.44 -8.03
N ARG A 150 -11.92 3.82 -9.23
CA ARG A 150 -12.24 3.14 -10.49
C ARG A 150 -11.66 1.72 -10.55
N LEU A 151 -10.54 1.47 -9.88
CA LEU A 151 -9.90 0.15 -9.83
C LEU A 151 -10.59 -0.82 -8.86
N ASN A 152 -11.24 -0.31 -7.82
CA ASN A 152 -11.67 -1.09 -6.66
C ASN A 152 -12.47 -2.36 -7.00
N THR A 153 -13.61 -2.22 -7.68
CA THR A 153 -14.49 -3.35 -8.01
C THR A 153 -13.81 -4.38 -8.91
N TRP A 154 -13.01 -3.93 -9.88
CA TRP A 154 -12.27 -4.81 -10.78
C TRP A 154 -11.22 -5.62 -10.01
N LEU A 155 -10.44 -4.99 -9.14
CA LEU A 155 -9.40 -5.65 -8.34
C LEU A 155 -9.99 -6.66 -7.35
N LEU A 156 -11.04 -6.28 -6.63
CA LEU A 156 -11.75 -7.14 -5.69
C LEU A 156 -12.15 -8.46 -6.35
N LYS A 157 -12.79 -8.39 -7.52
CA LYS A 157 -13.23 -9.58 -8.28
C LYS A 157 -12.06 -10.35 -8.88
N ARG A 158 -11.14 -9.66 -9.56
CA ARG A 158 -10.05 -10.27 -10.32
C ARG A 158 -9.08 -11.07 -9.44
N TYR A 159 -8.84 -10.59 -8.23
CA TYR A 159 -7.92 -11.20 -7.27
C TYR A 159 -8.62 -11.97 -6.15
N ARG A 160 -9.96 -11.99 -6.15
CA ARG A 160 -10.79 -12.62 -5.11
C ARG A 160 -10.32 -12.21 -3.73
N LEU A 161 -10.27 -10.90 -3.54
CA LEU A 161 -9.80 -10.28 -2.30
C LEU A 161 -10.78 -10.61 -1.16
N PRO A 162 -10.31 -10.71 0.10
CA PRO A 162 -11.19 -10.96 1.22
C PRO A 162 -12.19 -9.82 1.37
N ASP A 163 -13.46 -10.19 1.49
CA ASP A 163 -14.56 -9.26 1.70
C ASP A 163 -14.80 -8.95 3.18
N GLU A 164 -14.31 -9.85 4.05
CA GLU A 164 -14.37 -9.79 5.51
C GLU A 164 -13.10 -10.44 6.05
N LEU A 165 -12.72 -10.08 7.27
CA LEU A 165 -11.64 -10.72 8.02
C LEU A 165 -12.18 -11.23 9.34
N GLU A 166 -11.69 -12.39 9.78
CA GLU A 166 -11.94 -12.91 11.11
C GLU A 166 -11.24 -12.03 12.16
N PRO A 167 -11.75 -11.98 13.41
CA PRO A 167 -11.09 -11.28 14.50
C PRO A 167 -9.63 -11.72 14.65
N VAL A 168 -8.73 -10.76 14.76
CA VAL A 168 -7.30 -10.99 14.93
C VAL A 168 -6.84 -10.58 16.31
N GLU A 169 -5.86 -11.30 16.85
CA GLU A 169 -5.18 -10.92 18.08
C GLU A 169 -4.14 -9.83 17.78
N ASP A 170 -4.07 -8.82 18.65
CA ASP A 170 -3.09 -7.74 18.53
C ASP A 170 -1.68 -8.29 18.81
N PRO A 171 -0.75 -8.25 17.83
CA PRO A 171 0.61 -8.73 18.02
C PRO A 171 1.46 -7.81 18.93
N GLY A 172 0.95 -6.65 19.38
CA GLY A 172 1.65 -5.70 20.23
C GLY A 172 2.39 -4.60 19.45
N ILE A 173 1.85 -4.16 18.30
CA ILE A 173 2.40 -3.04 17.52
C ILE A 173 1.83 -1.73 18.05
N GLU A 174 2.69 -0.87 18.59
CA GLU A 174 2.30 0.33 19.35
C GLU A 174 1.72 1.47 18.49
N GLU A 175 2.04 1.53 17.19
CA GLU A 175 1.61 2.65 16.32
C GLU A 175 0.16 2.56 15.84
N VAL A 176 -0.53 1.45 16.12
CA VAL A 176 -1.89 1.19 15.66
C VAL A 176 -2.73 0.57 16.77
N ASP A 177 -4.05 0.65 16.62
CA ASP A 177 -5.00 -0.04 17.48
C ASP A 177 -5.77 -1.06 16.64
N TYR A 178 -5.57 -2.34 16.89
CA TYR A 178 -6.21 -3.42 16.12
C TYR A 178 -7.75 -3.41 16.23
N ARG A 179 -8.32 -2.76 17.25
CA ARG A 179 -9.78 -2.53 17.34
C ARG A 179 -10.29 -1.62 16.21
N ALA A 180 -9.41 -0.82 15.59
CA ALA A 180 -9.77 0.03 14.46
C ALA A 180 -9.99 -0.77 13.15
N LEU A 181 -9.63 -2.06 13.11
CA LEU A 181 -9.81 -2.90 11.93
C LEU A 181 -11.27 -2.99 11.49
N GLU A 182 -12.22 -3.03 12.43
CA GLU A 182 -13.66 -3.05 12.12
C GLU A 182 -14.05 -1.86 11.25
N LYS A 183 -13.60 -0.66 11.62
CA LYS A 183 -13.85 0.56 10.85
C LYS A 183 -13.20 0.50 9.46
N VAL A 184 -11.98 -0.04 9.35
CA VAL A 184 -11.30 -0.21 8.05
C VAL A 184 -12.11 -1.15 7.14
N LEU A 185 -12.66 -2.23 7.69
CA LEU A 185 -13.51 -3.16 6.95
C LEU A 185 -14.84 -2.53 6.53
N GLU A 186 -15.44 -1.67 7.35
CA GLU A 186 -16.61 -0.87 6.97
C GLU A 186 -16.32 0.07 5.80
N GLU A 187 -15.19 0.78 5.84
CA GLU A 187 -14.74 1.64 4.73
C GLU A 187 -14.53 0.82 3.44
N LEU A 188 -13.92 -0.37 3.54
CA LEU A 188 -13.72 -1.29 2.42
C LEU A 188 -15.03 -1.72 1.75
N ARG A 189 -16.09 -1.97 2.52
CA ARG A 189 -17.43 -2.30 1.97
C ARG A 189 -18.01 -1.14 1.15
N GLY A 190 -17.71 0.11 1.53
CA GLY A 190 -18.13 1.32 0.81
C GLY A 190 -17.52 1.47 -0.58
N TYR A 191 -16.37 0.83 -0.85
CA TYR A 191 -15.64 0.98 -2.12
C TYR A 191 -16.18 0.15 -3.29
N ARG A 192 -17.30 -0.54 -3.11
CA ARG A 192 -17.93 -1.41 -4.13
C ARG A 192 -18.95 -0.70 -5.02
N GLY A 193 -19.04 0.63 -4.92
CA GLY A 193 -20.07 1.42 -5.62
C GLY A 193 -19.78 1.71 -7.09
N VAL A 194 -18.56 1.49 -7.57
CA VAL A 194 -18.16 1.82 -8.95
C VAL A 194 -18.20 0.58 -9.85
N PRO A 195 -18.74 0.66 -11.08
CA PRO A 195 -18.73 -0.45 -12.03
C PRO A 195 -17.33 -0.97 -12.35
N GLU A 196 -17.23 -2.25 -12.71
CA GLU A 196 -15.94 -2.91 -13.00
C GLU A 196 -15.23 -2.30 -14.22
N GLU A 197 -16.02 -1.88 -15.21
CA GLU A 197 -15.58 -1.26 -16.46
C GLU A 197 -14.91 0.09 -16.23
N ALA A 198 -15.14 0.74 -15.09
CA ALA A 198 -14.49 2.00 -14.75
C ALA A 198 -12.95 1.86 -14.68
N ALA A 199 -12.45 0.65 -14.41
CA ALA A 199 -11.03 0.33 -14.43
C ALA A 199 -10.37 0.46 -15.82
N GLU A 200 -11.16 0.64 -16.89
CA GLU A 200 -10.67 0.91 -18.25
C GLU A 200 -10.45 2.41 -18.51
N HIS A 201 -10.95 3.28 -17.63
CA HIS A 201 -10.98 4.72 -17.79
C HIS A 201 -10.11 5.45 -16.76
N LEU A 202 -8.91 4.92 -16.50
CA LEU A 202 -7.94 5.52 -15.58
C LEU A 202 -7.26 6.75 -16.20
N LYS A 203 -7.08 7.80 -15.42
CA LYS A 203 -6.51 9.09 -15.86
C LYS A 203 -5.00 9.18 -15.60
N VAL A 204 -4.56 8.69 -14.45
CA VAL A 204 -3.18 8.76 -13.96
C VAL A 204 -2.47 7.44 -14.20
N PHE A 205 -3.09 6.33 -13.82
CA PHE A 205 -2.45 5.02 -13.89
C PHE A 205 -2.67 4.33 -15.23
N ASP A 206 -1.68 3.57 -15.66
CA ASP A 206 -1.90 2.46 -16.58
C ASP A 206 -2.15 1.19 -15.75
N ARG A 207 -3.27 0.50 -16.01
CA ARG A 207 -3.68 -0.65 -15.20
C ARG A 207 -2.67 -1.79 -15.32
N GLU A 208 -2.14 -2.05 -16.51
CA GLU A 208 -1.23 -3.17 -16.70
C GLU A 208 0.14 -2.88 -16.09
N ASP A 209 0.66 -1.67 -16.28
CA ASP A 209 1.92 -1.26 -15.66
C ASP A 209 1.83 -1.28 -14.14
N LEU A 210 0.71 -0.80 -13.57
CA LEU A 210 0.47 -0.87 -12.12
C LEU A 210 0.52 -2.32 -11.63
N LEU A 211 -0.18 -3.24 -12.30
CA LEU A 211 -0.21 -4.64 -11.88
C LEU A 211 1.15 -5.32 -12.02
N ARG A 212 1.88 -5.05 -13.12
CA ARG A 212 3.26 -5.53 -13.30
C ARG A 212 4.17 -5.01 -12.19
N PHE A 213 4.03 -3.73 -11.83
CA PHE A 213 4.77 -3.12 -10.74
C PHE A 213 4.45 -3.81 -9.40
N LEU A 214 3.17 -3.97 -9.04
CA LEU A 214 2.77 -4.60 -7.78
C LEU A 214 3.24 -6.04 -7.68
N GLU A 215 3.16 -6.82 -8.77
CA GLU A 215 3.61 -8.21 -8.79
C GLU A 215 5.13 -8.29 -8.58
N SER A 216 5.89 -7.42 -9.25
CA SER A 216 7.35 -7.32 -9.10
C SER A 216 7.75 -6.88 -7.69
N ALA A 217 7.07 -5.88 -7.13
CA ALA A 217 7.28 -5.40 -5.77
C ALA A 217 6.98 -6.50 -4.75
N ALA A 218 5.86 -7.22 -4.90
CA ALA A 218 5.49 -8.34 -4.05
C ALA A 218 6.55 -9.46 -4.07
N ARG A 219 7.05 -9.79 -5.27
CA ARG A 219 8.15 -10.75 -5.44
C ARG A 219 9.39 -10.33 -4.67
N ALA A 220 9.84 -9.09 -4.89
CA ALA A 220 11.02 -8.54 -4.24
C ALA A 220 10.86 -8.49 -2.71
N ALA A 221 9.66 -8.17 -2.22
CA ALA A 221 9.36 -8.14 -0.80
C ALA A 221 9.59 -9.50 -0.12
N HIS A 222 9.27 -10.62 -0.80
CA HIS A 222 9.52 -11.94 -0.25
C HIS A 222 11.01 -12.19 0.00
N TYR A 223 11.86 -11.88 -0.99
CA TYR A 223 13.31 -12.00 -0.85
C TYR A 223 13.86 -11.07 0.24
N GLU A 224 13.39 -9.83 0.29
CA GLU A 224 13.80 -8.85 1.31
C GLU A 224 13.41 -9.29 2.72
N TRP A 225 12.18 -9.77 2.91
CA TRP A 225 11.71 -10.31 4.18
C TRP A 225 12.59 -11.45 4.65
N THR A 226 12.70 -12.52 3.84
CA THR A 226 13.48 -13.72 4.18
C THR A 226 14.93 -13.38 4.52
N ARG A 227 15.57 -12.49 3.75
CA ARG A 227 16.94 -12.06 4.00
C ARG A 227 17.09 -11.30 5.32
N LYS A 228 16.12 -10.47 5.69
CA LYS A 228 16.19 -9.62 6.89
C LYS A 228 15.77 -10.35 8.17
N THR A 229 14.99 -11.42 8.06
CA THR A 229 14.51 -12.21 9.20
C THR A 229 15.24 -13.54 9.37
N ALA A 230 16.07 -13.95 8.40
CA ALA A 230 16.98 -15.10 8.51
C ALA A 230 17.92 -14.93 9.72
N GLY A 231 17.64 -15.69 10.79
CA GLY A 231 18.41 -15.68 12.05
C GLY A 231 17.59 -15.37 13.30
N VAL A 232 16.34 -14.90 13.17
CA VAL A 232 15.44 -14.67 14.32
C VAL A 232 14.72 -15.97 14.73
N THR A 233 14.55 -16.92 13.81
CA THR A 233 13.86 -18.20 14.03
C THR A 233 14.70 -19.31 14.71
N ALA A 234 15.93 -19.01 15.17
CA ALA A 234 16.80 -20.02 15.79
C ALA A 234 16.56 -20.24 17.30
N HIS A 235 15.61 -19.53 17.92
CA HIS A 235 15.32 -19.63 19.34
C HIS A 235 13.82 -19.75 19.62
N THR A 236 13.25 -20.91 19.35
CA THR A 236 12.04 -21.42 20.01
C THR A 236 12.21 -22.92 20.25
#